data_AF-A0AAF0P1H0-F1
#
_entry.id   AF-A0AAF0P1H0-F1
#
_cell.length_a   1.000
_cell.length_b   1.000
_cell.length_c   1.000
_cell.angle_alpha   90.00
_cell.angle_beta   90.00
_cell.angle_gamma   90.00
#
_symmetry.space_group_name_H-M   'P 1'
#
loop_
_entity.id
_entity.type
_entity.pdbx_description
1 polymer ?
#
loop_
_entity_poly.entity_id
_entity_poly.type
_entity_poly.pdbx_seq_one_letter_code
_entity_poly.pdbx_strand_id
1 'polypeptide(L)'
;MTSAAGAVPGEQTGTESGASAAPTGAGPTGGAGADGPAGPRTPEPGAEDDDRADVADDEPAPAPPVDPEQALAAIEWRLDPGTLREEAPDPTLLRPIRDGLTGKLGSALDNRSRARLLSLRSVASRILGDLDDAVADGRLAVTYAEATGELRRTSLARARLAEVLRWRGEHAEADRLFAEANSPELPDRLRALLHEHAGRSCYDQGRLTEACAHFERALDLRQGGDAALTARTEVALDAVAGRAAEAGFGPAPRGREEVLGTPRHPAATFDDEHQLWGYADADGEMVVAHRYAEAQPFHEGLAWVRMPEASRWALIDTTGAALIEANNGYRAVGAFAEGLSWVSMDGKGRWMAVDKMNIVKIPPGYEEVRPFRNGLAAVRQNGGWGAVDRTGEVVVPTRYHRLGAPLADGRHLDGFTADGLAVVELAGRRGVVNRSGRVVVTPAYPTLVIHPVAFLVTTETGRWGALDRRGEPLIDPVHPHRAAVAAEIDRLLADTNPVL
;
A
#
# COMPACT_ATOMS: atom_id res chain seq x y z
N MET A 1 44.72 -38.24 39.10
CA MET A 1 44.56 -38.60 40.52
C MET A 1 43.59 -37.59 41.12
N THR A 2 42.42 -37.90 41.67
CA THR A 2 41.60 -39.11 41.77
C THR A 2 40.25 -38.53 42.20
N SER A 3 39.17 -38.78 41.47
CA SER A 3 37.82 -38.56 42.00
C SER A 3 37.00 -39.78 41.59
N ALA A 4 36.71 -40.59 42.60
CA ALA A 4 35.93 -41.82 42.59
C ALA A 4 35.10 -41.78 43.89
N ALA A 5 33.91 -42.32 44.01
CA ALA A 5 32.94 -42.91 43.10
C ALA A 5 31.72 -43.27 43.97
N GLY A 6 30.56 -43.50 43.33
CA GLY A 6 29.52 -44.41 43.82
C GLY A 6 28.28 -43.72 44.41
N ALA A 7 27.06 -44.17 44.16
CA ALA A 7 26.58 -45.30 43.36
C ALA A 7 25.06 -45.16 43.14
N VAL A 8 24.58 -45.75 42.04
CA VAL A 8 23.17 -46.06 41.69
C VAL A 8 22.84 -47.47 42.23
N PRO A 9 21.60 -47.79 42.64
CA PRO A 9 20.65 -48.60 41.82
C PRO A 9 19.17 -48.17 42.05
N GLY A 10 18.12 -48.58 41.34
CA GLY A 10 17.84 -49.51 40.25
C GLY A 10 16.38 -49.24 39.80
N GLU A 11 16.07 -49.31 38.50
CA GLU A 11 15.38 -50.42 37.82
C GLU A 11 13.86 -50.58 38.01
N GLN A 12 13.17 -50.35 36.87
CA GLN A 12 12.10 -51.15 36.24
C GLN A 12 10.80 -51.47 36.99
N THR A 13 9.69 -50.97 36.43
CA THR A 13 8.41 -51.66 36.14
C THR A 13 7.58 -50.72 35.24
N GLY A 14 6.90 -51.08 34.17
CA GLY A 14 6.61 -52.34 33.51
C GLY A 14 5.78 -52.02 32.26
N THR A 15 6.03 -52.76 31.19
CA THR A 15 5.25 -52.79 29.95
C THR A 15 4.12 -53.79 30.14
N GLU A 16 2.86 -53.41 29.93
CA GLU A 16 1.82 -54.38 29.58
C GLU A 16 0.94 -53.85 28.44
N SER A 17 1.07 -54.56 27.32
CA SER A 17 0.16 -54.60 26.18
C SER A 17 -0.95 -55.59 26.51
N GLY A 18 -2.20 -55.16 26.36
CA GLY A 18 -3.38 -56.03 26.43
C GLY A 18 -4.20 -55.86 25.15
N ALA A 19 -4.03 -56.79 24.22
CA ALA A 19 -4.76 -56.87 22.97
C ALA A 19 -6.17 -57.47 23.17
N SER A 20 -7.02 -57.19 22.17
CA SER A 20 -7.83 -58.20 21.46
C SER A 20 -9.35 -58.15 21.60
N ALA A 21 -9.96 -58.06 20.41
CA ALA A 21 -11.11 -58.81 19.91
C ALA A 21 -12.54 -58.30 20.17
N ALA A 22 -13.16 -57.89 19.05
CA ALA A 22 -14.57 -58.12 18.76
C ALA A 22 -14.93 -59.61 18.83
N PRO A 23 -16.23 -59.94 18.97
CA PRO A 23 -16.87 -60.50 17.79
C PRO A 23 -18.33 -60.07 17.56
N THR A 24 -18.71 -60.30 16.31
CA THR A 24 -19.99 -60.29 15.61
C THR A 24 -21.12 -61.17 16.18
N GLY A 25 -22.36 -60.78 15.86
CA GLY A 25 -23.55 -61.65 15.75
C GLY A 25 -24.83 -60.88 16.12
N ALA A 26 -25.97 -60.92 15.42
CA ALA A 26 -26.45 -61.59 14.21
C ALA A 26 -27.74 -60.86 13.74
N GLY A 27 -28.07 -60.94 12.45
CA GLY A 27 -29.36 -60.47 11.89
C GLY A 27 -30.56 -61.35 12.31
N PRO A 28 -31.78 -61.14 11.74
CA PRO A 28 -31.96 -61.25 10.29
C PRO A 28 -32.98 -60.29 9.65
N THR A 29 -32.94 -60.35 8.33
CA THR A 29 -33.87 -59.87 7.30
C THR A 29 -35.29 -60.47 7.41
N GLY A 30 -36.29 -59.63 7.14
CA GLY A 30 -37.56 -59.98 6.51
C GLY A 30 -38.00 -58.77 5.67
N GLY A 31 -38.45 -58.86 4.43
CA GLY A 31 -39.14 -59.98 3.78
C GLY A 31 -40.47 -59.44 3.25
N ALA A 32 -40.58 -59.36 1.93
CA ALA A 32 -41.64 -58.79 1.11
C ALA A 32 -43.09 -59.19 1.41
N GLY A 33 -44.02 -58.31 0.99
CA GLY A 33 -45.43 -58.55 0.70
C GLY A 33 -46.07 -57.19 0.33
N ALA A 34 -46.08 -56.73 -0.92
CA ALA A 34 -46.77 -57.23 -2.11
C ALA A 34 -48.30 -56.98 -2.11
N ASP A 35 -48.70 -56.26 -3.15
CA ASP A 35 -49.92 -56.37 -3.95
C ASP A 35 -51.23 -55.66 -3.56
N GLY A 36 -51.56 -54.72 -4.46
CA GLY A 36 -52.90 -54.27 -4.82
C GLY A 36 -52.82 -53.29 -5.99
N PRO A 37 -52.95 -53.74 -7.26
CA PRO A 37 -52.63 -52.95 -8.44
C PRO A 37 -53.84 -52.29 -9.12
N ALA A 38 -53.53 -51.25 -9.90
CA ALA A 38 -54.06 -50.88 -11.22
C ALA A 38 -55.58 -50.73 -11.46
N GLY A 39 -55.97 -49.56 -12.00
CA GLY A 39 -57.18 -49.44 -12.81
C GLY A 39 -57.57 -47.98 -13.10
N PRO A 40 -57.75 -47.57 -14.37
CA PRO A 40 -57.70 -46.19 -14.80
C PRO A 40 -59.04 -45.47 -14.64
N ARG A 41 -59.02 -44.14 -14.52
CA ARG A 41 -60.13 -43.32 -15.02
C ARG A 41 -59.58 -42.17 -15.85
N THR A 42 -59.81 -42.34 -17.14
CA THR A 42 -59.80 -41.38 -18.23
C THR A 42 -60.41 -40.02 -17.81
N PRO A 43 -59.88 -38.90 -18.31
CA PRO A 43 -60.55 -37.61 -18.21
C PRO A 43 -61.67 -37.55 -19.27
N GLU A 44 -62.86 -37.12 -18.89
CA GLU A 44 -63.86 -36.66 -19.87
C GLU A 44 -63.70 -35.15 -20.12
N PRO A 45 -63.90 -34.71 -21.37
CA PRO A 45 -63.57 -33.37 -21.83
C PRO A 45 -64.80 -32.45 -21.90
N GLY A 46 -64.53 -31.16 -21.98
CA GLY A 46 -65.41 -30.21 -22.67
C GLY A 46 -66.22 -29.29 -21.75
N ALA A 47 -65.81 -28.02 -21.74
CA ALA A 47 -66.66 -26.95 -22.27
C ALA A 47 -65.77 -25.74 -22.54
N GLU A 48 -65.52 -25.48 -23.81
CA GLU A 48 -65.17 -24.17 -24.31
C GLU A 48 -66.37 -23.24 -24.09
N ASP A 49 -66.12 -22.02 -23.62
CA ASP A 49 -66.86 -20.83 -24.04
C ASP A 49 -66.00 -19.59 -23.73
N ASP A 50 -65.32 -19.18 -24.79
CA ASP A 50 -65.33 -17.86 -25.41
C ASP A 50 -65.13 -16.56 -24.59
N ASP A 51 -64.20 -15.77 -25.14
CA ASP A 51 -64.12 -14.32 -25.15
C ASP A 51 -64.03 -13.54 -23.83
N ARG A 52 -62.80 -13.07 -23.53
CA ARG A 52 -62.45 -11.66 -23.75
C ARG A 52 -60.94 -11.41 -23.58
N ALA A 53 -60.39 -10.73 -24.57
CA ALA A 53 -59.06 -10.16 -24.54
C ALA A 53 -58.90 -9.18 -23.37
N ASP A 54 -57.95 -9.46 -22.49
CA ASP A 54 -57.20 -8.44 -21.76
C ASP A 54 -55.73 -8.65 -22.13
N VAL A 55 -55.22 -7.73 -22.94
CA VAL A 55 -53.78 -7.54 -23.15
C VAL A 55 -53.25 -7.06 -21.80
N ALA A 56 -52.72 -7.98 -21.00
CA ALA A 56 -51.90 -7.60 -19.87
C ALA A 56 -50.68 -6.87 -20.43
N ASP A 57 -50.55 -5.59 -20.09
CA ASP A 57 -49.32 -4.83 -20.23
C ASP A 57 -48.19 -5.68 -19.64
N ASP A 58 -47.36 -6.21 -20.53
CA ASP A 58 -46.07 -6.81 -20.21
C ASP A 58 -45.17 -5.62 -19.82
N GLU A 59 -45.35 -5.11 -18.59
CA GLU A 59 -44.41 -4.17 -17.99
C GLU A 59 -43.03 -4.85 -18.05
N PRO A 60 -42.06 -4.28 -18.78
CA PRO A 60 -40.74 -4.87 -18.82
C PRO A 60 -40.23 -4.95 -17.38
N ALA A 61 -39.86 -6.16 -16.96
CA ALA A 61 -39.29 -6.41 -15.64
C ALA A 61 -38.29 -5.28 -15.30
N PRO A 62 -38.39 -4.69 -14.08
CA PRO A 62 -37.58 -3.54 -13.74
C PRO A 62 -36.11 -3.86 -14.01
N ALA A 63 -35.45 -2.97 -14.76
CA ALA A 63 -34.02 -3.07 -15.01
C ALA A 63 -33.29 -3.37 -13.69
N PRO A 64 -32.28 -4.26 -13.69
CA PRO A 64 -31.59 -4.64 -12.47
C PRO A 64 -31.20 -3.38 -11.70
N PRO A 65 -31.34 -3.35 -10.36
CA PRO A 65 -31.00 -2.16 -9.58
C PRO A 65 -29.58 -1.76 -9.95
N VAL A 66 -29.42 -0.50 -10.38
CA VAL A 66 -28.12 0.04 -10.77
C VAL A 66 -27.16 -0.26 -9.61
N ASP A 67 -26.08 -0.96 -9.92
CA ASP A 67 -25.07 -1.30 -8.94
C ASP A 67 -24.69 -0.03 -8.15
N PRO A 68 -24.83 0.01 -6.82
CA PRO A 68 -24.73 1.28 -6.09
C PRO A 68 -23.35 1.92 -6.21
N GLU A 69 -22.31 1.15 -6.52
CA GLU A 69 -20.97 1.67 -6.76
C GLU A 69 -20.87 2.31 -8.15
N GLN A 70 -21.48 1.69 -9.16
CA GLN A 70 -21.59 2.27 -10.51
C GLN A 70 -22.47 3.53 -10.51
N ALA A 71 -23.58 3.49 -9.78
CA ALA A 71 -24.47 4.64 -9.61
C ALA A 71 -23.73 5.83 -8.99
N LEU A 72 -22.93 5.59 -7.93
CA LEU A 72 -22.12 6.64 -7.31
C LEU A 72 -21.06 7.18 -8.29
N ALA A 73 -20.41 6.30 -9.05
CA ALA A 73 -19.40 6.68 -10.05
C ALA A 73 -19.95 7.47 -11.24
N ALA A 74 -21.24 7.31 -11.55
CA ALA A 74 -21.92 7.99 -12.65
C ALA A 74 -22.40 9.40 -12.29
N ILE A 75 -22.32 9.83 -11.02
CA ILE A 75 -22.71 11.18 -10.62
C ILE A 75 -21.76 12.22 -11.23
N GLU A 76 -22.34 13.20 -11.92
CA GLU A 76 -21.61 14.36 -12.45
C GLU A 76 -21.38 15.41 -11.35
N TRP A 77 -20.29 15.28 -10.63
CA TRP A 77 -19.93 16.18 -9.53
C TRP A 77 -19.61 17.59 -10.04
N ARG A 78 -20.17 18.60 -9.37
CA ARG A 78 -19.81 20.01 -9.56
C ARG A 78 -18.90 20.47 -8.43
N LEU A 79 -18.05 21.46 -8.71
CA LEU A 79 -17.22 22.10 -7.70
C LEU A 79 -17.79 23.50 -7.45
N ASP A 80 -18.18 23.78 -6.21
CA ASP A 80 -18.57 25.13 -5.82
C ASP A 80 -17.33 26.05 -5.86
N PRO A 81 -17.34 27.17 -6.62
CA PRO A 81 -16.16 28.01 -6.81
C PRO A 81 -15.75 28.80 -5.56
N GLY A 82 -16.63 28.97 -4.58
CA GLY A 82 -16.33 29.72 -3.36
C GLY A 82 -15.68 28.86 -2.28
N THR A 83 -16.21 27.66 -2.08
CA THR A 83 -15.82 26.70 -1.03
C THR A 83 -14.93 25.58 -1.53
N LEU A 84 -14.84 25.38 -2.85
CA LEU A 84 -14.17 24.24 -3.48
C LEU A 84 -14.68 22.89 -2.95
N ARG A 85 -15.96 22.83 -2.56
CA ARG A 85 -16.64 21.60 -2.15
C ARG A 85 -17.35 20.96 -3.34
N GLU A 86 -17.45 19.64 -3.27
CA GLU A 86 -18.17 18.85 -4.25
C GLU A 86 -19.67 18.90 -3.99
N GLU A 87 -20.43 19.15 -5.05
CA GLU A 87 -21.88 19.17 -5.03
C GLU A 87 -22.43 18.15 -6.02
N ALA A 88 -23.36 17.32 -5.53
CA ALA A 88 -24.17 16.47 -6.39
C ALA A 88 -25.32 17.31 -6.97
N PRO A 89 -25.55 17.29 -8.31
CA PRO A 89 -26.67 18.02 -8.92
C PRO A 89 -28.04 17.64 -8.34
N ASP A 90 -28.20 16.36 -7.97
CA ASP A 90 -29.36 15.85 -7.25
C ASP A 90 -28.90 15.02 -6.04
N PRO A 91 -28.83 15.62 -4.84
CA PRO A 91 -28.45 14.92 -3.62
C PRO A 91 -29.45 13.82 -3.20
N THR A 92 -30.68 13.82 -3.71
CA THR A 92 -31.70 12.82 -3.33
C THR A 92 -31.34 11.42 -3.80
N LEU A 93 -30.57 11.32 -4.89
CA LEU A 93 -30.05 10.06 -5.45
C LEU A 93 -29.04 9.36 -4.53
N LEU A 94 -28.41 10.09 -3.60
CA LEU A 94 -27.36 9.53 -2.74
C LEU A 94 -27.90 8.64 -1.63
N ARG A 95 -29.14 8.84 -1.18
CA ARG A 95 -29.78 7.99 -0.15
C ARG A 95 -29.93 6.54 -0.61
N PRO A 96 -30.58 6.24 -1.76
CA PRO A 96 -30.68 4.86 -2.23
C PRO A 96 -29.32 4.24 -2.56
N ILE A 97 -28.36 5.03 -3.05
CA ILE A 97 -26.97 4.58 -3.24
C ILE A 97 -26.34 4.13 -1.91
N ARG A 98 -26.43 4.95 -0.86
CA ARG A 98 -25.91 4.65 0.47
C ARG A 98 -26.55 3.38 1.07
N ASP A 99 -27.85 3.21 0.88
CA ASP A 99 -28.59 2.05 1.36
C ASP A 99 -28.16 0.77 0.61
N GLY A 100 -27.97 0.86 -0.72
CA GLY A 100 -27.42 -0.22 -1.53
C GLY A 100 -25.99 -0.62 -1.12
N LEU A 101 -25.13 0.37 -0.84
CA LEU A 101 -23.77 0.13 -0.32
C LEU A 101 -23.81 -0.57 1.05
N THR A 102 -24.75 -0.19 1.91
CA THR A 102 -24.98 -0.84 3.22
C THR A 102 -25.41 -2.29 3.06
N GLY A 103 -26.34 -2.57 2.13
CA GLY A 103 -26.77 -3.93 1.82
C GLY A 103 -25.62 -4.83 1.37
N LYS A 104 -24.77 -4.34 0.45
CA LYS A 104 -23.57 -5.05 0.01
C LYS A 104 -22.53 -5.24 1.12
N LEU A 105 -22.35 -4.24 1.98
CA LEU A 105 -21.41 -4.33 3.08
C LEU A 105 -21.79 -5.47 4.05
N GLY A 106 -23.09 -5.70 4.25
CA GLY A 106 -23.61 -6.80 5.08
C GLY A 106 -23.19 -8.19 4.60
N SER A 107 -22.90 -8.38 3.31
CA SER A 107 -22.45 -9.65 2.72
C SER A 107 -20.96 -9.69 2.39
N ALA A 108 -20.20 -8.62 2.64
CA ALA A 108 -18.79 -8.55 2.34
C ALA A 108 -17.93 -9.41 3.30
N LEU A 109 -17.24 -10.40 2.75
CA LEU A 109 -16.46 -11.38 3.51
C LEU A 109 -14.98 -11.00 3.66
N ASP A 110 -14.42 -10.29 2.69
CA ASP A 110 -12.99 -9.97 2.63
C ASP A 110 -12.69 -8.49 2.93
N ASN A 111 -11.46 -8.22 3.40
CA ASN A 111 -11.01 -6.87 3.74
C ASN A 111 -11.02 -5.91 2.55
N ARG A 112 -10.76 -6.39 1.32
CA ARG A 112 -10.73 -5.55 0.11
C ARG A 112 -12.14 -5.04 -0.21
N SER A 113 -13.15 -5.92 -0.16
CA SER A 113 -14.55 -5.54 -0.38
C SER A 113 -15.06 -4.59 0.71
N ARG A 114 -14.78 -4.88 1.99
CA ARG A 114 -15.15 -4.00 3.12
C ARG A 114 -14.52 -2.62 3.00
N ALA A 115 -13.21 -2.55 2.77
CA ALA A 115 -12.51 -1.28 2.59
C ALA A 115 -13.13 -0.43 1.46
N ARG A 116 -13.42 -1.05 0.31
CA ARG A 116 -14.02 -0.36 -0.84
C ARG A 116 -15.43 0.16 -0.52
N LEU A 117 -16.31 -0.69 0.00
CA LEU A 117 -17.70 -0.35 0.26
C LEU A 117 -17.85 0.71 1.36
N LEU A 118 -17.14 0.57 2.48
CA LEU A 118 -17.10 1.58 3.54
C LEU A 118 -16.57 2.91 3.02
N SER A 119 -15.50 2.88 2.23
CA SER A 119 -14.91 4.09 1.64
C SER A 119 -15.89 4.81 0.69
N LEU A 120 -16.69 4.09 -0.08
CA LEU A 120 -17.72 4.69 -0.96
C LEU A 120 -18.94 5.18 -0.16
N ARG A 121 -19.34 4.45 0.89
CA ARG A 121 -20.46 4.85 1.75
C ARG A 121 -20.14 6.11 2.55
N SER A 122 -18.89 6.26 2.97
CA SER A 122 -18.34 7.48 3.57
C SER A 122 -18.51 8.69 2.64
N VAL A 123 -18.21 8.55 1.34
CA VAL A 123 -18.41 9.61 0.34
C VAL A 123 -19.88 10.01 0.23
N ALA A 124 -20.79 9.05 0.09
CA ALA A 124 -22.23 9.35 0.02
C ALA A 124 -22.73 10.06 1.29
N SER A 125 -22.29 9.61 2.46
CA SER A 125 -22.67 10.19 3.75
C SER A 125 -22.11 11.60 3.95
N ARG A 126 -20.87 11.86 3.50
CA ARG A 126 -20.24 13.20 3.49
C ARG A 126 -21.10 14.23 2.77
N ILE A 127 -21.53 13.89 1.55
CA ILE A 127 -22.32 14.80 0.70
C ILE A 127 -23.74 14.98 1.25
N LEU A 128 -24.31 13.96 1.90
CA LEU A 128 -25.59 14.06 2.60
C LEU A 128 -25.52 14.91 3.88
N GLY A 129 -24.31 15.27 4.34
CA GLY A 129 -24.09 16.04 5.57
C GLY A 129 -23.96 15.19 6.83
N ASP A 130 -24.03 13.87 6.72
CA ASP A 130 -23.93 12.91 7.83
C ASP A 130 -22.44 12.65 8.17
N LEU A 131 -21.75 13.69 8.62
CA LEU A 131 -20.28 13.70 8.75
C LEU A 131 -19.75 12.72 9.80
N ASP A 132 -20.45 12.51 10.92
CA ASP A 132 -20.00 11.58 11.96
C ASP A 132 -20.01 10.12 11.46
N ASP A 133 -21.08 9.72 10.75
CA ASP A 133 -21.18 8.42 10.10
C ASP A 133 -20.11 8.26 9.01
N ALA A 134 -19.88 9.32 8.22
CA ALA A 134 -18.85 9.34 7.19
C ALA A 134 -17.44 9.15 7.77
N VAL A 135 -17.13 9.75 8.92
CA VAL A 135 -15.83 9.57 9.61
C VAL A 135 -15.70 8.14 10.13
N ALA A 136 -16.75 7.59 10.75
CA ALA A 136 -16.74 6.21 11.27
C ALA A 136 -16.46 5.20 10.15
N ASP A 137 -17.16 5.34 9.02
CA ASP A 137 -16.93 4.52 7.83
C ASP A 137 -15.54 4.71 7.24
N GLY A 138 -15.08 5.96 7.12
CA GLY A 138 -13.76 6.28 6.58
C GLY A 138 -12.62 5.68 7.40
N ARG A 139 -12.70 5.73 8.73
CA ARG A 139 -11.70 5.13 9.62
C ARG A 139 -11.67 3.61 9.50
N LEU A 140 -12.83 2.95 9.48
CA LEU A 140 -12.90 1.51 9.25
C LEU A 140 -12.38 1.13 7.86
N ALA A 141 -12.67 1.93 6.84
CA ALA A 141 -12.18 1.71 5.49
C ALA A 141 -10.65 1.75 5.42
N VAL A 142 -10.00 2.70 6.10
CA VAL A 142 -8.54 2.78 6.20
C VAL A 142 -7.98 1.53 6.88
N THR A 143 -8.52 1.12 8.02
CA THR A 143 -8.07 -0.08 8.74
C THR A 143 -8.14 -1.33 7.86
N TYR A 144 -9.27 -1.55 7.17
CA TYR A 144 -9.39 -2.69 6.25
C TYR A 144 -8.46 -2.56 5.05
N ALA A 145 -8.25 -1.35 4.52
CA ALA A 145 -7.35 -1.13 3.39
C ALA A 145 -5.89 -1.43 3.76
N GLU A 146 -5.43 -0.97 4.92
CA GLU A 146 -4.09 -1.24 5.45
C GLU A 146 -3.86 -2.75 5.64
N ALA A 147 -4.88 -3.45 6.15
CA ALA A 147 -4.84 -4.91 6.29
C ALA A 147 -4.71 -5.66 4.95
N THR A 148 -5.05 -5.03 3.81
CA THR A 148 -4.79 -5.63 2.49
C THR A 148 -3.34 -5.47 2.02
N GLY A 149 -2.60 -4.51 2.59
CA GLY A 149 -1.23 -4.19 2.15
C GLY A 149 -1.13 -3.58 0.75
N GLU A 150 -2.26 -3.17 0.15
CA GLU A 150 -2.29 -2.54 -1.17
C GLU A 150 -2.25 -1.01 -1.04
N LEU A 151 -1.20 -0.41 -1.57
CA LEU A 151 -0.92 1.02 -1.54
C LEU A 151 -2.07 1.83 -2.13
N ARG A 152 -2.51 1.51 -3.36
CA ARG A 152 -3.58 2.26 -4.04
C ARG A 152 -4.87 2.32 -3.21
N ARG A 153 -5.26 1.20 -2.60
CA ARG A 153 -6.50 1.15 -1.79
C ARG A 153 -6.35 1.95 -0.49
N THR A 154 -5.20 1.81 0.16
CA THR A 154 -4.89 2.56 1.38
C THR A 154 -4.89 4.06 1.11
N SER A 155 -4.23 4.50 0.04
CA SER A 155 -4.21 5.90 -0.39
C SER A 155 -5.61 6.45 -0.70
N LEU A 156 -6.45 5.71 -1.42
CA LEU A 156 -7.83 6.14 -1.71
C LEU A 156 -8.68 6.24 -0.44
N ALA A 157 -8.58 5.26 0.47
CA ALA A 157 -9.34 5.28 1.72
C ALA A 157 -8.92 6.45 2.61
N ARG A 158 -7.61 6.72 2.73
CA ARG A 158 -7.07 7.86 3.48
C ARG A 158 -7.51 9.19 2.88
N ALA A 159 -7.45 9.35 1.57
CA ALA A 159 -7.86 10.58 0.89
C ALA A 159 -9.34 10.89 1.08
N ARG A 160 -10.22 9.89 0.97
CA ARG A 160 -11.65 10.07 1.21
C ARG A 160 -11.95 10.41 2.67
N LEU A 161 -11.30 9.74 3.63
CA LEU A 161 -11.43 10.11 5.04
C LEU A 161 -10.94 11.55 5.29
N ALA A 162 -9.81 11.93 4.70
CA ALA A 162 -9.26 13.29 4.80
C ALA A 162 -10.25 14.34 4.30
N GLU A 163 -10.97 14.08 3.21
CA GLU A 163 -12.01 14.97 2.72
C GLU A 163 -13.19 15.11 3.70
N VAL A 164 -13.62 14.03 4.35
CA VAL A 164 -14.66 14.11 5.38
C VAL A 164 -14.19 14.98 6.56
N LEU A 165 -12.97 14.76 7.02
CA LEU A 165 -12.37 15.53 8.11
C LEU A 165 -12.19 17.00 7.74
N ARG A 166 -11.82 17.30 6.48
CA ARG A 166 -11.79 18.67 5.95
C ARG A 166 -13.17 19.33 6.08
N TRP A 167 -14.24 18.65 5.68
CA TRP A 167 -15.61 19.19 5.76
C TRP A 167 -16.07 19.41 7.21
N ARG A 168 -15.61 18.57 8.13
CA ARG A 168 -15.83 18.69 9.58
C ARG A 168 -14.98 19.78 10.25
N GLY A 169 -13.99 20.34 9.55
CA GLY A 169 -13.06 21.35 10.07
C GLY A 169 -11.85 20.77 10.82
N GLU A 170 -11.65 19.45 10.79
CA GLU A 170 -10.52 18.76 11.41
C GLU A 170 -9.28 18.77 10.50
N HIS A 171 -8.87 19.97 10.12
CA HIS A 171 -7.91 20.17 9.04
C HIS A 171 -6.51 19.59 9.28
N ALA A 172 -6.04 19.58 10.53
CA ALA A 172 -4.72 19.03 10.84
C ALA A 172 -4.63 17.51 10.59
N GLU A 173 -5.69 16.76 10.91
CA GLU A 173 -5.77 15.33 10.62
C GLU A 173 -5.98 15.09 9.11
N ALA A 174 -6.81 15.91 8.46
CA ALA A 174 -7.01 15.85 7.01
C ALA A 174 -5.70 16.05 6.23
N ASP A 175 -4.94 17.10 6.55
CA ASP A 175 -3.66 17.41 5.89
C ASP A 175 -2.65 16.26 6.06
N ARG A 176 -2.58 15.67 7.27
CA ARG A 176 -1.74 14.51 7.55
C ARG A 176 -2.13 13.32 6.67
N LEU A 177 -3.42 12.99 6.61
CA LEU A 177 -3.92 11.88 5.81
C LEU A 177 -3.69 12.10 4.31
N PHE A 178 -3.80 13.32 3.79
CA PHE A 178 -3.43 13.62 2.39
C PHE A 178 -1.93 13.39 2.15
N ALA A 179 -1.07 13.83 3.06
CA ALA A 179 0.38 13.63 2.97
C ALA A 179 0.79 12.15 3.10
N GLU A 180 0.06 11.35 3.89
CA GLU A 180 0.23 9.90 4.01
C GLU A 180 -0.33 9.14 2.81
N ALA A 181 -1.43 9.62 2.21
CA ALA A 181 -2.03 9.03 1.02
C ALA A 181 -1.14 9.20 -0.22
N ASN A 182 -0.40 10.31 -0.32
CA ASN A 182 0.43 10.61 -1.48
C ASN A 182 1.78 9.87 -1.42
N SER A 183 1.84 8.76 -2.16
CA SER A 183 3.07 8.01 -2.40
C SER A 183 3.59 8.26 -3.82
N PRO A 184 4.92 8.38 -3.98
CA PRO A 184 5.49 8.53 -5.31
C PRO A 184 5.27 7.27 -6.16
N GLU A 185 4.98 6.10 -5.59
CA GLU A 185 4.73 4.84 -6.31
C GLU A 185 3.31 4.72 -6.92
N LEU A 186 2.43 5.69 -6.67
CA LEU A 186 1.09 5.74 -7.25
C LEU A 186 1.11 6.24 -8.70
N PRO A 187 0.07 5.92 -9.51
CA PRO A 187 -0.12 6.53 -10.82
C PRO A 187 -0.22 8.06 -10.73
N ASP A 188 0.33 8.76 -11.72
CA ASP A 188 0.33 10.23 -11.74
C ASP A 188 -1.07 10.82 -11.72
N ARG A 189 -2.07 10.19 -12.39
CA ARG A 189 -3.48 10.59 -12.32
C ARG A 189 -4.02 10.61 -10.88
N LEU A 190 -3.70 9.59 -10.09
CA LEU A 190 -4.14 9.53 -8.70
C LEU A 190 -3.37 10.53 -7.83
N ARG A 191 -2.06 10.69 -8.06
CA ARG A 191 -1.26 11.69 -7.36
C ARG A 191 -1.74 13.12 -7.64
N ALA A 192 -2.14 13.41 -8.87
CA ALA A 192 -2.72 14.69 -9.26
C ALA A 192 -4.03 14.97 -8.49
N LEU A 193 -4.90 13.97 -8.34
CA LEU A 193 -6.12 14.10 -7.53
C LEU A 193 -5.78 14.35 -6.06
N LEU A 194 -4.85 13.60 -5.48
CA LEU A 194 -4.42 13.80 -4.09
C LEU A 194 -3.87 15.22 -3.83
N HIS A 195 -3.09 15.75 -4.77
CA HIS A 195 -2.62 17.14 -4.72
C HIS A 195 -3.77 18.14 -4.82
N GLU A 196 -4.74 17.92 -5.72
CA GLU A 196 -5.91 18.79 -5.82
C GLU A 196 -6.70 18.85 -4.50
N HIS A 197 -6.98 17.71 -3.88
CA HIS A 197 -7.69 17.66 -2.60
C HIS A 197 -6.90 18.29 -1.43
N ALA A 198 -5.58 18.06 -1.37
CA ALA A 198 -4.70 18.71 -0.40
C ALA A 198 -4.68 20.25 -0.59
N GLY A 199 -4.66 20.72 -1.84
CA GLY A 199 -4.73 22.14 -2.18
C GLY A 199 -6.02 22.78 -1.69
N ARG A 200 -7.16 22.11 -1.87
CA ARG A 200 -8.46 22.57 -1.34
C ARG A 200 -8.47 22.62 0.20
N SER A 201 -7.86 21.65 0.88
CA SER A 201 -7.69 21.70 2.35
C SER A 201 -6.88 22.91 2.80
N CYS A 202 -5.82 23.26 2.06
CA CYS A 202 -5.03 24.46 2.33
C CYS A 202 -5.81 25.75 2.06
N TYR A 203 -6.63 25.76 1.00
CA TYR A 203 -7.51 26.86 0.67
C TYR A 203 -8.53 27.16 1.79
N ASP A 204 -9.19 26.13 2.34
CA ASP A 204 -10.13 26.29 3.46
C ASP A 204 -9.49 27.02 4.66
N GLN A 205 -8.21 26.73 4.89
CA GLN A 205 -7.40 27.27 6.00
C GLN A 205 -6.73 28.62 5.68
N GLY A 206 -6.92 29.16 4.47
CA GLY A 206 -6.28 30.42 4.05
C GLY A 206 -4.78 30.31 3.78
N ARG A 207 -4.22 29.09 3.67
CA ARG A 207 -2.82 28.86 3.28
C ARG A 207 -2.70 28.84 1.76
N LEU A 208 -2.90 30.00 1.14
CA LEU A 208 -3.08 30.11 -0.30
C LEU A 208 -1.81 29.82 -1.10
N THR A 209 -0.62 30.16 -0.61
CA THR A 209 0.65 29.76 -1.26
C THR A 209 0.80 28.23 -1.31
N GLU A 210 0.48 27.54 -0.22
CA GLU A 210 0.52 26.07 -0.14
C GLU A 210 -0.55 25.44 -1.06
N ALA A 211 -1.74 26.06 -1.14
CA ALA A 211 -2.80 25.64 -2.06
C ALA A 211 -2.35 25.75 -3.53
N CYS A 212 -1.78 26.88 -3.94
CA CYS A 212 -1.23 27.07 -5.29
C CYS A 212 -0.21 25.99 -5.65
N ALA A 213 0.78 25.76 -4.77
CA ALA A 213 1.82 24.75 -5.02
C ALA A 213 1.24 23.35 -5.23
N HIS A 214 0.17 23.00 -4.50
CA HIS A 214 -0.56 21.75 -4.71
C HIS A 214 -1.32 21.70 -6.04
N PHE A 215 -2.04 22.75 -6.42
CA PHE A 215 -2.76 22.80 -7.69
C PHE A 215 -1.82 22.77 -8.91
N GLU A 216 -0.72 23.52 -8.88
CA GLU A 216 0.32 23.48 -9.91
C GLU A 216 0.90 22.07 -10.05
N ARG A 217 1.19 21.42 -8.91
CA ARG A 217 1.70 20.04 -8.93
C ARG A 217 0.69 19.06 -9.52
N ALA A 218 -0.60 19.27 -9.31
CA ALA A 218 -1.65 18.47 -9.93
C ALA A 218 -1.68 18.66 -11.46
N LEU A 219 -1.50 19.89 -11.96
CA LEU A 219 -1.42 20.18 -13.39
C LEU A 219 -0.19 19.54 -14.05
N ASP A 220 0.99 19.65 -13.41
CA ASP A 220 2.23 19.03 -13.88
C ASP A 220 2.10 17.51 -14.07
N LEU A 221 1.46 16.84 -13.09
CA LEU A 221 1.26 15.40 -13.11
C LEU A 221 0.26 14.96 -14.19
N ARG A 222 -0.67 15.83 -14.59
CA ARG A 222 -1.65 15.52 -15.64
C ARG A 222 -1.08 15.66 -17.04
N GLN A 223 -0.08 16.51 -17.25
CA GLN A 223 0.51 16.80 -18.56
C GLN A 223 -0.54 17.10 -19.66
N GLY A 224 -1.68 17.70 -19.30
CA GLY A 224 -2.78 18.02 -20.22
C GLY A 224 -3.68 16.83 -20.63
N GLY A 225 -3.55 15.65 -20.00
CA GLY A 225 -4.27 14.44 -20.41
C GLY A 225 -5.78 14.40 -20.12
N ASP A 226 -6.30 15.28 -19.25
CA ASP A 226 -7.73 15.33 -18.89
C ASP A 226 -8.19 16.79 -18.81
N ALA A 227 -8.85 17.26 -19.86
CA ALA A 227 -9.27 18.66 -19.99
C ALA A 227 -10.30 19.06 -18.92
N ALA A 228 -11.19 18.14 -18.53
CA ALA A 228 -12.21 18.42 -17.52
C ALA A 228 -11.59 18.58 -16.13
N LEU A 229 -10.67 17.69 -15.75
CA LEU A 229 -9.94 17.81 -14.48
C LEU A 229 -8.97 19.01 -14.47
N THR A 230 -8.43 19.36 -15.63
CA THR A 230 -7.59 20.56 -15.80
C THR A 230 -8.42 21.81 -15.53
N ALA A 231 -9.57 21.97 -16.20
CA ALA A 231 -10.48 23.09 -15.98
C ALA A 231 -10.95 23.17 -14.51
N ARG A 232 -11.20 22.03 -13.85
CA ARG A 232 -11.56 22.00 -12.42
C ARG A 232 -10.45 22.57 -11.53
N THR A 233 -9.19 22.33 -11.87
CA THR A 233 -8.05 22.87 -11.11
C THR A 233 -7.80 24.34 -11.41
N GLU A 234 -8.07 24.79 -12.64
CA GLU A 234 -8.04 26.21 -12.99
C GLU A 234 -9.08 27.01 -12.19
N VAL A 235 -10.30 26.49 -12.03
CA VAL A 235 -11.33 27.11 -11.14
C VAL A 235 -10.81 27.26 -9.70
N ALA A 236 -10.06 26.28 -9.20
CA ALA A 236 -9.49 26.35 -7.86
C ALA A 236 -8.37 27.41 -7.76
N LEU A 237 -7.55 27.57 -8.80
CA LEU A 237 -6.54 28.62 -8.88
C LEU A 237 -7.16 30.01 -8.97
N ASP A 238 -8.26 30.16 -9.72
CA ASP A 238 -9.02 31.42 -9.78
C ASP A 238 -9.61 31.79 -8.42
N ALA A 239 -10.16 30.81 -7.69
CA ALA A 239 -10.65 31.01 -6.33
C ALA A 239 -9.52 31.44 -5.37
N VAL A 240 -8.34 30.83 -5.48
CA VAL A 240 -7.15 31.24 -4.72
C VAL A 240 -6.77 32.69 -5.06
N ALA A 241 -6.71 33.06 -6.34
CA ALA A 241 -6.36 34.41 -6.76
C ALA A 241 -7.36 35.45 -6.22
N GLY A 242 -8.66 35.13 -6.26
CA GLY A 242 -9.71 35.98 -5.70
C GLY A 242 -9.52 36.22 -4.19
N ARG A 243 -9.31 35.16 -3.41
CA ARG A 243 -9.12 35.28 -1.95
C ARG A 243 -7.79 35.94 -1.58
N ALA A 244 -6.73 35.70 -2.37
CA ALA A 244 -5.42 36.31 -2.16
C ALA A 244 -5.43 37.83 -2.42
N ALA A 245 -6.29 38.31 -3.33
CA ALA A 245 -6.45 39.74 -3.57
C ALA A 245 -7.01 40.48 -2.35
N GLU A 246 -7.77 39.80 -1.48
CA GLU A 246 -8.36 40.39 -0.27
C GLU A 246 -7.45 40.30 0.95
N ALA A 247 -6.82 39.14 1.18
CA ALA A 247 -6.12 38.83 2.42
C ALA A 247 -4.63 38.47 2.26
N GLY A 248 -4.09 38.55 1.04
CA GLY A 248 -2.76 38.05 0.71
C GLY A 248 -2.68 36.53 0.64
N PHE A 249 -1.50 36.00 0.27
CA PHE A 249 -1.32 34.56 0.03
C PHE A 249 -1.12 33.70 1.30
N GLY A 250 -1.01 34.32 2.47
CA GLY A 250 -0.77 33.61 3.73
C GLY A 250 0.70 33.18 3.92
N PRO A 251 0.95 32.18 4.79
CA PRO A 251 2.30 31.77 5.17
C PRO A 251 3.01 30.98 4.07
N ALA A 252 4.33 30.78 4.26
CA ALA A 252 5.12 29.90 3.42
C ALA A 252 4.58 28.44 3.46
N PRO A 253 4.67 27.69 2.35
CA PRO A 253 4.22 26.30 2.31
C PRO A 253 4.96 25.42 3.32
N ARG A 254 4.22 24.56 4.01
CA ARG A 254 4.80 23.58 4.93
C ARG A 254 5.44 22.44 4.15
N GLY A 255 6.53 21.89 4.71
CA GLY A 255 7.14 20.66 4.18
C GLY A 255 6.35 19.41 4.55
N ARG A 256 6.53 18.31 3.80
CA ARG A 256 5.87 17.02 4.09
C ARG A 256 6.14 16.53 5.51
N GLU A 257 7.37 16.66 5.99
CA GLU A 257 7.76 16.26 7.35
C GLU A 257 7.01 17.03 8.41
N GLU A 258 6.82 18.34 8.20
CA GLU A 258 6.08 19.20 9.13
C GLU A 258 4.61 18.82 9.19
N VAL A 259 3.98 18.54 8.04
CA VAL A 259 2.59 18.07 7.97
C VAL A 259 2.40 16.72 8.67
N LEU A 260 3.39 15.82 8.53
CA LEU A 260 3.38 14.51 9.18
C LEU A 260 3.75 14.58 10.67
N GLY A 261 4.23 15.72 11.17
CA GLY A 261 4.77 15.84 12.52
C GLY A 261 6.07 15.03 12.72
N THR A 262 6.79 14.74 11.64
CA THR A 262 8.10 14.08 11.72
C THR A 262 9.10 15.09 12.29
N PRO A 263 9.87 14.73 13.34
CA PRO A 263 10.87 15.62 13.90
C PRO A 263 11.89 16.01 12.83
N ARG A 264 12.15 17.32 12.65
CA ARG A 264 13.29 17.78 11.87
C ARG A 264 14.56 17.44 12.63
N HIS A 265 15.44 16.66 12.01
CA HIS A 265 16.73 16.34 12.59
C HIS A 265 17.77 17.40 12.18
N PRO A 266 18.82 17.60 13.00
CA PRO A 266 19.93 18.46 12.61
C PRO A 266 20.50 18.05 11.24
N ALA A 267 20.74 19.02 10.36
CA ALA A 267 21.33 18.78 9.05
C ALA A 267 22.85 18.74 9.15
N ALA A 268 23.49 17.87 8.37
CA ALA A 268 24.95 17.80 8.33
C ALA A 268 25.52 19.09 7.69
N THR A 269 26.49 19.70 8.36
CA THR A 269 27.20 20.89 7.89
C THR A 269 28.69 20.59 7.76
N PHE A 270 29.35 21.22 6.79
CA PHE A 270 30.76 21.02 6.53
C PHE A 270 31.52 22.32 6.73
N ASP A 271 32.59 22.25 7.51
CA ASP A 271 33.55 23.32 7.67
C ASP A 271 34.71 23.13 6.69
N ASP A 272 34.75 23.98 5.66
CA ASP A 272 35.77 23.95 4.63
C ASP A 272 37.18 24.25 5.16
N GLU A 273 37.32 25.04 6.23
CA GLU A 273 38.64 25.40 6.77
C GLU A 273 39.30 24.20 7.46
N HIS A 274 38.54 23.49 8.27
CA HIS A 274 39.04 22.35 9.04
C HIS A 274 38.80 21.00 8.35
N GLN A 275 38.02 20.96 7.27
CA GLN A 275 37.61 19.76 6.55
C GLN A 275 36.87 18.77 7.46
N LEU A 276 35.98 19.28 8.31
CA LEU A 276 35.24 18.50 9.30
C LEU A 276 33.74 18.73 9.19
N TRP A 277 32.99 17.66 9.44
CA TRP A 277 31.55 17.65 9.52
C TRP A 277 31.05 17.89 10.94
N GLY A 278 29.94 18.62 11.04
CA GLY A 278 29.13 18.86 12.21
C GLY A 278 27.65 18.76 11.84
N TYR A 279 26.78 19.21 12.75
CA TYR A 279 25.35 19.28 12.50
C TYR A 279 24.75 20.58 13.06
N ALA A 280 23.84 21.18 12.29
CA ALA A 280 23.11 22.38 12.67
C ALA A 280 21.59 22.14 12.66
N ASP A 281 20.84 22.90 13.44
CA ASP A 281 19.38 22.85 13.43
C ASP A 281 18.77 23.59 12.23
N ALA A 282 17.44 23.75 12.24
CA ALA A 282 16.70 24.41 11.16
C ALA A 282 16.99 25.91 11.05
N ASP A 283 17.47 26.55 12.13
CA ASP A 283 17.84 27.96 12.16
C ASP A 283 19.32 28.17 11.76
N GLY A 284 20.05 27.07 11.52
CA GLY A 284 21.46 27.06 11.17
C GLY A 284 22.39 27.13 12.38
N GLU A 285 21.84 27.04 13.60
CA GLU A 285 22.63 27.03 14.82
C GLU A 285 23.27 25.64 15.02
N MET A 286 24.54 25.63 15.38
CA MET A 286 25.31 24.38 15.52
C MET A 286 24.83 23.59 16.74
N VAL A 287 24.27 22.40 16.50
CA VAL A 287 23.90 21.43 17.55
C VAL A 287 25.08 20.54 17.90
N VAL A 288 25.85 20.14 16.88
CA VAL A 288 27.05 19.31 17.03
C VAL A 288 28.21 19.97 16.28
N ALA A 289 29.21 20.43 17.01
CA ALA A 289 30.39 21.09 16.43
C ALA A 289 31.08 20.25 15.35
N HIS A 290 31.74 20.93 14.40
CA HIS A 290 32.54 20.29 13.35
C HIS A 290 33.71 19.51 13.95
N ARG A 291 33.59 18.18 14.01
CA ARG A 291 34.61 17.30 14.62
C ARG A 291 34.72 15.92 13.97
N TYR A 292 33.91 15.63 12.97
CA TYR A 292 33.89 14.34 12.30
C TYR A 292 34.54 14.42 10.93
N ALA A 293 35.35 13.44 10.56
CA ALA A 293 35.88 13.33 9.20
C ALA A 293 34.80 12.85 8.21
N GLU A 294 33.85 12.04 8.67
CA GLU A 294 32.67 11.64 7.89
C GLU A 294 31.41 11.65 8.78
N ALA A 295 30.29 12.06 8.19
CA ALA A 295 29.00 12.16 8.85
C ALA A 295 27.89 11.74 7.88
N GLN A 296 27.03 10.79 8.29
CA GLN A 296 25.82 10.46 7.55
C GLN A 296 24.66 11.39 7.98
N PRO A 297 23.68 11.67 7.11
CA PRO A 297 22.46 12.36 7.52
C PRO A 297 21.73 11.59 8.62
N PHE A 298 21.05 12.32 9.51
CA PHE A 298 20.20 11.70 10.52
C PHE A 298 19.01 10.96 9.87
N HIS A 299 18.79 9.73 10.32
CA HIS A 299 17.63 8.92 10.00
C HIS A 299 17.06 8.36 11.30
N GLU A 300 15.77 8.56 11.56
CA GLU A 300 15.11 8.15 12.80
C GLU A 300 15.79 8.72 14.07
N GLY A 301 16.33 9.93 13.98
CA GLY A 301 17.07 10.59 15.06
C GLY A 301 18.46 10.03 15.33
N LEU A 302 19.00 9.21 14.43
CA LEU A 302 20.29 8.54 14.56
C LEU A 302 21.21 8.83 13.38
N ALA A 303 22.50 9.02 13.62
CA ALA A 303 23.49 9.23 12.57
C ALA A 303 24.79 8.48 12.84
N TRP A 304 25.35 7.87 11.80
CA TRP A 304 26.69 7.30 11.86
C TRP A 304 27.73 8.38 11.53
N VAL A 305 28.74 8.48 12.38
CA VAL A 305 29.84 9.44 12.26
C VAL A 305 31.19 8.75 12.41
N ARG A 306 32.25 9.36 11.88
CA ARG A 306 33.61 8.88 12.03
C ARG A 306 34.54 10.01 12.46
N MET A 307 35.26 9.79 13.55
CA MET A 307 36.31 10.72 14.01
C MET A 307 37.50 10.69 13.03
N PRO A 308 38.25 11.79 12.87
CA PRO A 308 39.44 11.82 12.01
C PRO A 308 40.47 10.73 12.31
N GLU A 309 40.72 10.48 13.60
CA GLU A 309 41.67 9.47 14.08
C GLU A 309 41.08 8.05 14.12
N ALA A 310 39.77 7.90 13.91
CA ALA A 310 39.09 6.61 13.99
C ALA A 310 38.88 6.01 12.60
N SER A 311 39.23 4.73 12.45
CA SER A 311 38.90 3.94 11.25
C SER A 311 37.55 3.22 11.37
N ARG A 312 36.74 3.57 12.38
CA ARG A 312 35.47 2.90 12.74
C ARG A 312 34.36 3.90 12.97
N TRP A 313 33.14 3.48 12.65
CA TRP A 313 31.94 4.27 12.80
C TRP A 313 31.43 4.24 14.24
N ALA A 314 30.92 5.39 14.69
CA ALA A 314 30.17 5.55 15.93
C ALA A 314 28.75 6.02 15.59
N LEU A 315 27.76 5.59 16.37
CA LEU A 315 26.37 6.03 16.26
C LEU A 315 26.12 7.14 17.26
N ILE A 316 25.54 8.25 16.82
CA ILE A 316 25.13 9.36 17.68
C ILE A 316 23.62 9.61 17.61
N ASP A 317 23.06 10.19 18.66
CA ASP A 317 21.72 10.78 18.65
C ASP A 317 21.74 12.24 18.16
N THR A 318 20.57 12.89 18.10
CA THR A 318 20.42 14.27 17.63
C THR A 318 21.12 15.32 18.50
N THR A 319 21.54 14.98 19.72
CA THR A 319 22.34 15.87 20.59
C THR A 319 23.84 15.70 20.35
N GLY A 320 24.23 14.70 19.56
CA GLY A 320 25.62 14.30 19.35
C GLY A 320 26.16 13.36 20.43
N ALA A 321 25.31 12.83 21.32
CA ALA A 321 25.72 11.83 22.29
C ALA A 321 25.93 10.48 21.59
N ALA A 322 27.05 9.82 21.89
CA ALA A 322 27.36 8.51 21.34
C ALA A 322 26.48 7.43 21.98
N LEU A 323 25.78 6.67 21.14
CA LEU A 323 24.98 5.50 21.52
C LEU A 323 25.75 4.20 21.23
N ILE A 324 26.52 4.18 20.15
CA ILE A 324 27.43 3.09 19.79
C ILE A 324 28.81 3.69 19.56
N GLU A 325 29.75 3.31 20.42
CA GLU A 325 31.12 3.82 20.37
C GLU A 325 31.94 3.19 19.23
N ALA A 326 32.92 3.93 18.70
CA ALA A 326 33.78 3.46 17.61
C ALA A 326 34.61 2.21 17.96
N ASN A 327 34.85 1.96 19.25
CA ASN A 327 35.54 0.77 19.73
C ASN A 327 34.74 -0.53 19.52
N ASN A 328 33.44 -0.44 19.19
CA ASN A 328 32.62 -1.60 18.80
C ASN A 328 33.06 -2.19 17.44
N GLY A 329 33.86 -1.46 16.65
CA GLY A 329 34.65 -2.07 15.58
C GLY A 329 34.00 -2.13 14.20
N TYR A 330 32.87 -1.45 13.99
CA TYR A 330 32.21 -1.37 12.68
C TYR A 330 33.01 -0.55 11.66
N ARG A 331 33.34 -1.19 10.53
CA ARG A 331 34.09 -0.59 9.41
C ARG A 331 33.18 -0.08 8.31
N ALA A 332 32.00 -0.67 8.14
CA ALA A 332 30.96 -0.20 7.25
C ALA A 332 29.61 -0.25 7.94
N VAL A 333 28.76 0.72 7.60
CA VAL A 333 27.44 0.92 8.20
C VAL A 333 26.47 1.43 7.14
N GLY A 334 25.21 1.02 7.24
CA GLY A 334 24.09 1.61 6.53
C GLY A 334 23.28 2.51 7.45
N ALA A 335 22.56 3.47 6.88
CA ALA A 335 21.63 4.31 7.64
C ALA A 335 20.61 3.47 8.42
N PHE A 336 20.13 4.02 9.54
CA PHE A 336 19.01 3.42 10.26
C PHE A 336 17.75 3.45 9.39
N ALA A 337 17.06 2.32 9.35
CA ALA A 337 15.77 2.16 8.70
C ALA A 337 14.93 1.16 9.48
N GLU A 338 13.75 1.59 9.90
CA GLU A 338 12.81 0.81 10.71
C GLU A 338 13.46 0.27 12.00
N GLY A 339 14.19 1.13 12.71
CA GLY A 339 14.84 0.82 13.98
C GLY A 339 16.06 -0.10 13.91
N LEU A 340 16.52 -0.45 12.71
CA LEU A 340 17.69 -1.31 12.48
C LEU A 340 18.71 -0.63 11.57
N SER A 341 19.98 -0.98 11.74
CA SER A 341 21.07 -0.59 10.84
C SER A 341 21.90 -1.81 10.46
N TRP A 342 22.23 -1.91 9.17
CA TRP A 342 23.18 -2.88 8.67
C TRP A 342 24.61 -2.45 8.99
N VAL A 343 25.40 -3.33 9.58
CA VAL A 343 26.79 -3.05 9.97
C VAL A 343 27.71 -4.21 9.59
N SER A 344 28.98 -3.89 9.34
CA SER A 344 30.02 -4.87 9.03
C SER A 344 31.33 -4.55 9.76
N MET A 345 31.90 -5.58 10.39
CA MET A 345 33.18 -5.51 11.10
C MET A 345 34.41 -5.53 10.17
N ASP A 346 34.28 -6.11 8.97
CA ASP A 346 35.35 -6.17 7.98
C ASP A 346 35.21 -5.12 6.87
N GLY A 347 34.04 -4.50 6.76
CA GLY A 347 33.73 -3.40 5.85
C GLY A 347 33.44 -3.84 4.41
N LYS A 348 33.42 -5.15 4.13
CA LYS A 348 33.26 -5.69 2.76
C LYS A 348 32.24 -6.82 2.66
N GLY A 349 31.81 -7.40 3.77
CA GLY A 349 30.80 -8.46 3.81
C GLY A 349 30.42 -8.83 5.24
N ARG A 350 29.85 -10.03 5.41
CA ARG A 350 29.35 -10.54 6.71
C ARG A 350 28.49 -9.50 7.45
N TRP A 351 27.62 -8.85 6.68
CA TRP A 351 26.68 -7.87 7.21
C TRP A 351 25.76 -8.53 8.24
N MET A 352 25.51 -7.78 9.31
CA MET A 352 24.58 -8.09 10.40
C MET A 352 23.69 -6.86 10.63
N ALA A 353 22.51 -7.03 11.23
CA ALA A 353 21.66 -5.90 11.60
C ALA A 353 21.65 -5.70 13.11
N VAL A 354 21.86 -4.46 13.55
CA VAL A 354 21.83 -4.06 14.97
C VAL A 354 20.74 -3.02 15.21
N ASP A 355 20.21 -2.99 16.43
CA ASP A 355 19.39 -1.87 16.90
C ASP A 355 20.25 -0.74 17.49
N LYS A 356 19.60 0.35 17.91
CA LYS A 356 20.27 1.53 18.52
C LYS A 356 21.00 1.23 19.83
N MET A 357 20.71 0.09 20.47
CA MET A 357 21.35 -0.37 21.71
C MET A 357 22.52 -1.31 21.42
N ASN A 358 22.94 -1.40 20.14
CA ASN A 358 23.96 -2.32 19.66
C ASN A 358 23.61 -3.81 19.83
N ILE A 359 22.32 -4.14 19.94
CA ILE A 359 21.89 -5.55 20.01
C ILE A 359 21.76 -6.07 18.59
N VAL A 360 22.52 -7.14 18.29
CA VAL A 360 22.41 -7.86 17.02
C VAL A 360 21.04 -8.52 16.93
N LYS A 361 20.21 -8.05 16.00
CA LYS A 361 18.90 -8.65 15.67
C LYS A 361 19.02 -9.69 14.57
N ILE A 362 19.88 -9.42 13.59
CA ILE A 362 20.15 -10.34 12.49
C ILE A 362 21.63 -10.68 12.53
N PRO A 363 22.00 -11.96 12.79
CA PRO A 363 23.39 -12.38 12.87
C PRO A 363 24.20 -12.09 11.59
N PRO A 364 25.53 -12.00 11.68
CA PRO A 364 26.38 -11.87 10.50
C PRO A 364 26.25 -13.08 9.58
N GLY A 365 26.19 -12.82 8.28
CA GLY A 365 26.17 -13.90 7.30
C GLY A 365 25.89 -13.49 5.85
N TYR A 366 25.57 -12.21 5.61
CA TYR A 366 25.24 -11.72 4.29
C TYR A 366 26.45 -11.06 3.61
N GLU A 367 26.62 -11.34 2.34
CA GLU A 367 27.66 -10.76 1.48
C GLU A 367 27.34 -9.31 1.15
N GLU A 368 26.07 -9.04 0.82
CA GLU A 368 25.53 -7.73 0.50
C GLU A 368 24.13 -7.56 1.11
N VAL A 369 23.76 -6.33 1.42
CA VAL A 369 22.48 -5.99 2.04
C VAL A 369 21.96 -4.66 1.50
N ARG A 370 20.65 -4.49 1.52
CA ARG A 370 19.96 -3.23 1.19
C ARG A 370 19.15 -2.75 2.39
N PRO A 371 18.85 -1.45 2.50
CA PRO A 371 18.07 -0.91 3.61
C PRO A 371 16.72 -1.61 3.79
N PHE A 372 16.22 -1.65 5.03
CA PHE A 372 14.85 -2.08 5.30
C PHE A 372 13.85 -1.13 4.65
N ARG A 373 12.83 -1.70 4.01
CA ARG A 373 11.69 -0.97 3.44
C ARG A 373 10.43 -1.81 3.60
N ASN A 374 9.45 -1.26 4.30
CA ASN A 374 8.18 -1.91 4.63
C ASN A 374 8.37 -3.28 5.29
N GLY A 375 9.27 -3.36 6.27
CA GLY A 375 9.54 -4.56 7.05
C GLY A 375 10.47 -5.58 6.39
N LEU A 376 10.94 -5.34 5.17
CA LEU A 376 11.79 -6.27 4.41
C LEU A 376 13.11 -5.64 3.99
N ALA A 377 14.17 -6.44 3.99
CA ALA A 377 15.47 -6.07 3.43
C ALA A 377 15.92 -7.12 2.42
N ALA A 378 16.38 -6.67 1.26
CA ALA A 378 17.01 -7.55 0.28
C ALA A 378 18.45 -7.86 0.70
N VAL A 379 18.81 -9.14 0.69
CA VAL A 379 20.10 -9.63 1.17
C VAL A 379 20.70 -10.63 0.19
N ARG A 380 22.02 -10.71 0.14
CA ARG A 380 22.76 -11.65 -0.69
C ARG A 380 23.54 -12.63 0.17
N GLN A 381 23.39 -13.93 -0.11
CA GLN A 381 24.13 -14.99 0.56
C GLN A 381 24.39 -16.13 -0.42
N ASN A 382 25.59 -16.71 -0.37
CA ASN A 382 26.02 -17.79 -1.27
C ASN A 382 25.88 -17.38 -2.74
N GLY A 383 26.18 -16.12 -3.06
CA GLY A 383 26.08 -15.57 -4.41
C GLY A 383 24.66 -15.23 -4.90
N GLY A 384 23.60 -15.63 -4.18
CA GLY A 384 22.20 -15.39 -4.56
C GLY A 384 21.51 -14.32 -3.72
N TRP A 385 20.67 -13.51 -4.36
CA TRP A 385 19.77 -12.56 -3.73
C TRP A 385 18.50 -13.23 -3.21
N GLY A 386 18.07 -12.77 -2.04
CA GLY A 386 16.82 -13.10 -1.35
C GLY A 386 16.40 -11.92 -0.47
N ALA A 387 15.55 -12.17 0.52
CA ALA A 387 15.08 -11.15 1.43
C ALA A 387 14.79 -11.71 2.81
N VAL A 388 15.00 -10.88 3.82
CA VAL A 388 14.70 -11.15 5.22
C VAL A 388 13.71 -10.15 5.76
N ASP A 389 12.95 -10.55 6.77
CA ASP A 389 12.17 -9.63 7.59
C ASP A 389 13.04 -8.97 8.69
N ARG A 390 12.42 -8.15 9.53
CA ARG A 390 13.10 -7.47 10.65
C ARG A 390 13.53 -8.40 11.79
N THR A 391 13.02 -9.63 11.84
CA THR A 391 13.43 -10.65 12.81
C THR A 391 14.64 -11.46 12.31
N GLY A 392 14.97 -11.36 11.02
CA GLY A 392 16.00 -12.13 10.36
C GLY A 392 15.49 -13.40 9.69
N GLU A 393 14.17 -13.62 9.67
CA GLU A 393 13.57 -14.73 8.95
C GLU A 393 13.71 -14.53 7.44
N VAL A 394 14.24 -15.54 6.74
CA VAL A 394 14.38 -15.51 5.28
C VAL A 394 13.02 -15.72 4.63
N VAL A 395 12.36 -14.62 4.24
CA VAL A 395 11.06 -14.66 3.55
C VAL A 395 11.19 -14.97 2.06
N VAL A 396 12.29 -14.55 1.42
CA VAL A 396 12.61 -14.89 0.02
C VAL A 396 13.94 -15.63 0.00
N PRO A 397 13.99 -16.89 -0.48
CA PRO A 397 15.23 -17.66 -0.52
C PRO A 397 16.33 -16.97 -1.35
N THR A 398 17.57 -17.03 -0.85
CA THR A 398 18.77 -16.45 -1.47
C THR A 398 19.26 -17.28 -2.65
N ARG A 399 18.53 -17.22 -3.77
CA ARG A 399 18.81 -18.02 -4.98
C ARG A 399 18.72 -17.24 -6.29
N TYR A 400 18.31 -15.98 -6.23
CA TYR A 400 18.07 -15.17 -7.42
C TYR A 400 19.34 -14.43 -7.83
N HIS A 401 19.56 -14.23 -9.13
CA HIS A 401 20.71 -13.48 -9.63
C HIS A 401 20.54 -11.97 -9.39
N ARG A 402 19.29 -11.50 -9.40
CA ARG A 402 18.90 -10.12 -9.09
C ARG A 402 17.57 -10.12 -8.33
N LEU A 403 17.40 -9.14 -7.46
CA LEU A 403 16.15 -8.81 -6.80
C LEU A 403 16.01 -7.29 -6.75
N GLY A 404 14.87 -6.74 -7.12
CA GLY A 404 14.58 -5.31 -7.02
C GLY A 404 13.23 -4.98 -7.62
N ALA A 405 12.82 -3.72 -7.60
CA ALA A 405 11.52 -3.30 -8.11
C ALA A 405 11.68 -2.22 -9.20
N PRO A 406 11.97 -2.61 -10.47
CA PRO A 406 11.86 -1.71 -11.60
C PRO A 406 10.39 -1.35 -11.82
N LEU A 407 10.09 -0.05 -11.88
CA LEU A 407 8.75 0.49 -12.05
C LEU A 407 8.48 0.85 -13.52
N ALA A 408 7.21 0.84 -13.90
CA ALA A 408 6.77 1.12 -15.28
C ALA A 408 7.16 2.53 -15.77
N ASP A 409 7.25 3.50 -14.86
CA ASP A 409 7.68 4.88 -15.12
C ASP A 409 9.21 5.03 -15.28
N GLY A 410 9.98 3.96 -15.13
CA GLY A 410 11.43 3.96 -15.29
C GLY A 410 12.23 4.10 -13.99
N ARG A 411 11.58 4.35 -12.85
CA ARG A 411 12.27 4.32 -11.56
C ARG A 411 12.67 2.90 -11.15
N HIS A 412 13.65 2.81 -10.26
CA HIS A 412 14.10 1.54 -9.68
C HIS A 412 14.13 1.67 -8.16
N LEU A 413 13.49 0.72 -7.48
CA LEU A 413 13.58 0.59 -6.03
C LEU A 413 14.47 -0.61 -5.68
N ASP A 414 15.41 -0.37 -4.78
CA ASP A 414 16.23 -1.43 -4.20
C ASP A 414 15.40 -2.27 -3.23
N GLY A 415 14.94 -3.43 -3.70
CA GLY A 415 14.12 -4.37 -2.92
C GLY A 415 12.66 -4.39 -3.37
N PHE A 416 11.75 -4.02 -2.46
CA PHE A 416 10.31 -4.17 -2.63
C PHE A 416 9.61 -2.82 -2.82
N THR A 417 8.51 -2.83 -3.56
CA THR A 417 7.53 -1.73 -3.57
C THR A 417 6.81 -1.61 -2.22
N ALA A 418 6.05 -0.54 -2.01
CA ALA A 418 5.15 -0.38 -0.88
C ALA A 418 4.09 -1.50 -0.79
N ASP A 419 3.67 -2.04 -1.94
CA ASP A 419 2.78 -3.22 -2.02
C ASP A 419 3.49 -4.52 -1.59
N GLY A 420 4.79 -4.47 -1.29
CA GLY A 420 5.60 -5.64 -0.98
C GLY A 420 5.83 -6.53 -2.21
N LEU A 421 6.04 -5.96 -3.39
CA LEU A 421 6.33 -6.69 -4.62
C LEU A 421 7.79 -6.47 -5.03
N ALA A 422 8.46 -7.53 -5.46
CA ALA A 422 9.80 -7.45 -6.02
C ALA A 422 9.90 -8.29 -7.30
N VAL A 423 10.63 -7.77 -8.28
CA VAL A 423 11.05 -8.52 -9.46
C VAL A 423 12.30 -9.31 -9.11
N VAL A 424 12.27 -10.59 -9.43
CA VAL A 424 13.38 -11.52 -9.23
C VAL A 424 13.87 -12.05 -10.55
N GLU A 425 15.17 -12.30 -10.66
CA GLU A 425 15.78 -12.87 -11.85
C GLU A 425 16.42 -14.23 -11.58
N LEU A 426 16.05 -15.21 -12.39
CA LEU A 426 16.61 -16.56 -12.35
C LEU A 426 16.93 -17.00 -13.78
N ALA A 427 18.19 -17.38 -14.04
CA ALA A 427 18.65 -17.85 -15.35
C ALA A 427 18.28 -16.90 -16.52
N GLY A 428 18.44 -15.59 -16.30
CA GLY A 428 18.13 -14.56 -17.31
C GLY A 428 16.63 -14.30 -17.53
N ARG A 429 15.75 -14.97 -16.79
CA ARG A 429 14.29 -14.74 -16.81
C ARG A 429 13.84 -14.00 -15.57
N ARG A 430 12.87 -13.10 -15.73
CA ARG A 430 12.29 -12.29 -14.67
C ARG A 430 10.89 -12.76 -14.30
N GLY A 431 10.62 -12.73 -13.00
CA GLY A 431 9.34 -13.04 -12.38
C GLY A 431 9.07 -12.07 -11.22
N VAL A 432 7.98 -12.29 -10.49
CA VAL A 432 7.58 -11.46 -9.36
C VAL A 432 7.36 -12.32 -8.13
N VAL A 433 7.86 -11.86 -6.99
CA VAL A 433 7.54 -12.38 -5.67
C VAL A 433 6.84 -11.31 -4.83
N ASN A 434 5.97 -11.74 -3.93
CA ASN A 434 5.36 -10.87 -2.93
C ASN A 434 6.17 -10.86 -1.62
N ARG A 435 5.68 -10.12 -0.62
CA ARG A 435 6.31 -9.96 0.70
C ARG A 435 6.47 -11.25 1.50
N SER A 436 5.66 -12.27 1.24
CA SER A 436 5.79 -13.59 1.86
C SER A 436 6.73 -14.52 1.09
N GLY A 437 7.39 -14.00 0.04
CA GLY A 437 8.20 -14.76 -0.91
C GLY A 437 7.44 -15.73 -1.79
N ARG A 438 6.10 -15.65 -1.82
CA ARG A 438 5.31 -16.40 -2.79
C ARG A 438 5.59 -15.85 -4.18
N VAL A 439 5.88 -16.74 -5.11
CA VAL A 439 6.01 -16.42 -6.54
C VAL A 439 4.62 -16.09 -7.08
N VAL A 440 4.42 -14.83 -7.49
CA VAL A 440 3.21 -14.34 -8.16
C VAL A 440 3.32 -14.58 -9.66
N VAL A 441 4.49 -14.27 -10.22
CA VAL A 441 4.82 -14.53 -11.63
C VAL A 441 6.09 -15.36 -11.67
N THR A 442 6.01 -16.56 -12.23
CA THR A 442 7.18 -17.42 -12.41
C THR A 442 8.21 -16.73 -13.30
N PRO A 443 9.52 -16.82 -12.98
CA PRO A 443 10.56 -16.30 -13.87
C PRO A 443 10.50 -16.90 -15.27
N ALA A 444 9.88 -16.17 -16.20
CA ALA A 444 9.62 -16.63 -17.56
C ALA A 444 9.88 -15.55 -18.63
N TYR A 445 10.00 -14.29 -18.23
CA TYR A 445 10.04 -13.16 -19.17
C TYR A 445 11.45 -12.56 -19.28
N PRO A 446 11.94 -12.17 -20.46
CA PRO A 446 13.18 -11.40 -20.59
C PRO A 446 13.18 -10.11 -19.76
N THR A 447 12.09 -9.34 -19.84
CA THR A 447 11.88 -8.10 -19.09
C THR A 447 10.53 -8.14 -18.39
N LEU A 448 10.53 -7.66 -17.15
CA LEU A 448 9.35 -7.45 -16.33
C LEU A 448 9.53 -6.18 -15.50
N VAL A 449 8.50 -5.33 -15.49
CA VAL A 449 8.43 -4.13 -14.63
C VAL A 449 7.09 -4.07 -13.91
N ILE A 450 7.08 -3.44 -12.74
CA ILE A 450 5.89 -3.31 -11.90
C ILE A 450 5.14 -2.04 -12.29
N HIS A 451 3.88 -2.20 -12.69
CA HIS A 451 2.93 -1.11 -12.86
C HIS A 451 1.97 -1.07 -11.66
N PRO A 452 1.42 0.10 -11.26
CA PRO A 452 0.53 0.20 -10.09
C PRO A 452 -0.71 -0.72 -10.09
N VAL A 453 -1.09 -1.28 -11.24
CA VAL A 453 -2.23 -2.22 -11.34
C VAL A 453 -1.94 -3.51 -12.11
N ALA A 454 -0.71 -3.69 -12.61
CA ALA A 454 -0.37 -4.80 -13.51
C ALA A 454 1.14 -5.10 -13.46
N PHE A 455 1.56 -6.18 -14.11
CA PHE A 455 2.97 -6.45 -14.42
C PHE A 455 3.16 -6.33 -15.93
N LEU A 456 4.04 -5.44 -16.36
CA LEU A 456 4.32 -5.23 -17.78
C LEU A 456 5.48 -6.14 -18.16
N VAL A 457 5.25 -6.97 -19.17
CA VAL A 457 6.15 -8.06 -19.56
C VAL A 457 6.50 -7.97 -21.03
N THR A 458 7.69 -8.49 -21.39
CA THR A 458 8.11 -8.63 -22.79
C THR A 458 8.15 -10.08 -23.22
N THR A 459 7.92 -10.35 -24.51
CA THR A 459 8.23 -11.64 -25.14
C THR A 459 9.68 -11.68 -25.65
N GLU A 460 10.12 -12.85 -26.15
CA GLU A 460 11.42 -12.99 -26.84
C GLU A 460 11.56 -12.06 -28.05
N THR A 461 10.45 -11.70 -28.71
CA THR A 461 10.45 -10.79 -29.86
C THR A 461 10.48 -9.31 -29.47
N GLY A 462 10.53 -9.00 -28.16
CA GLY A 462 10.56 -7.64 -27.64
C GLY A 462 9.20 -6.94 -27.61
N ARG A 463 8.10 -7.65 -27.88
CA ARG A 463 6.75 -7.10 -27.78
C ARG A 463 6.27 -7.10 -26.33
N TRP A 464 5.58 -6.02 -25.96
CA TRP A 464 5.10 -5.73 -24.63
C TRP A 464 3.63 -6.11 -24.47
N GLY A 465 3.31 -6.73 -23.33
CA GLY A 465 1.96 -7.02 -22.86
C GLY A 465 1.85 -6.80 -21.35
N ALA A 466 0.74 -7.22 -20.75
CA ALA A 466 0.53 -7.12 -19.31
C ALA A 466 -0.07 -8.38 -18.71
N LEU A 467 0.33 -8.65 -17.47
CA LEU A 467 -0.34 -9.57 -16.55
C LEU A 467 -1.07 -8.75 -15.48
N ASP A 468 -2.17 -9.27 -14.94
CA ASP A 468 -2.83 -8.69 -13.79
C ASP A 468 -1.99 -8.85 -12.50
N ARG A 469 -2.46 -8.30 -11.37
CA ARG A 469 -1.76 -8.42 -10.08
C ARG A 469 -1.73 -9.84 -9.50
N ARG A 470 -2.39 -10.82 -10.13
CA ARG A 470 -2.36 -12.25 -9.78
C ARG A 470 -1.39 -13.03 -10.66
N GLY A 471 -0.89 -12.42 -11.74
CA GLY A 471 -0.01 -13.06 -12.72
C GLY A 471 -0.74 -13.66 -13.91
N GLU A 472 -2.04 -13.41 -14.06
CA GLU A 472 -2.84 -13.89 -15.19
C GLU A 472 -2.76 -12.92 -16.38
N PRO A 473 -2.89 -13.40 -17.63
CA PRO A 473 -2.88 -12.53 -18.81
C PRO A 473 -3.94 -11.43 -18.73
N LEU A 474 -3.53 -10.18 -18.98
CA LEU A 474 -4.41 -9.01 -19.01
C LEU A 474 -4.41 -8.33 -20.38
N ILE A 475 -3.23 -8.14 -20.97
CA ILE A 475 -3.07 -7.56 -22.32
C ILE A 475 -2.08 -8.42 -23.09
N ASP A 476 -2.48 -8.83 -24.29
CA ASP A 476 -1.63 -9.62 -25.18
C ASP A 476 -0.34 -8.87 -25.53
N PRO A 477 0.80 -9.57 -25.65
CA PRO A 477 2.09 -8.93 -25.90
C PRO A 477 2.24 -8.52 -27.37
N VAL A 478 1.47 -7.53 -27.78
CA VAL A 478 1.43 -6.97 -29.13
C VAL A 478 1.91 -5.52 -29.18
N HIS A 479 2.31 -4.90 -28.08
CA HIS A 479 2.74 -3.50 -28.13
C HIS A 479 4.24 -3.37 -28.41
N PRO A 480 4.69 -2.35 -29.15
CA PRO A 480 6.12 -2.15 -29.41
C PRO A 480 6.87 -1.58 -28.20
N HIS A 481 6.19 -0.86 -27.31
CA HIS A 481 6.81 -0.25 -26.12
C HIS A 481 5.88 -0.29 -24.91
N ARG A 482 6.48 -0.31 -23.71
CA ARG A 482 5.76 -0.35 -22.42
C ARG A 482 4.73 0.76 -22.24
N ALA A 483 4.98 1.96 -22.77
CA ALA A 483 4.06 3.10 -22.62
C ALA A 483 2.72 2.88 -23.35
N ALA A 484 2.68 2.09 -24.43
CA ALA A 484 1.43 1.76 -25.12
C ALA A 484 0.59 0.79 -24.28
N VAL A 485 1.24 -0.15 -23.59
CA VAL A 485 0.56 -1.04 -22.63
C VAL A 485 0.00 -0.24 -21.46
N ALA A 486 0.77 0.71 -20.91
CA ALA A 486 0.29 1.59 -19.84
C ALA A 486 -0.95 2.40 -20.27
N ALA A 487 -0.91 3.00 -21.47
CA ALA A 487 -2.05 3.73 -22.02
C ALA A 487 -3.29 2.84 -22.28
N GLU A 488 -3.09 1.56 -22.59
CA GLU A 488 -4.18 0.58 -22.70
C GLU A 488 -4.79 0.22 -21.34
N ILE A 489 -3.94 0.01 -20.33
CA ILE A 489 -4.39 -0.18 -18.95
C ILE A 489 -5.20 1.04 -18.49
N ASP A 490 -4.73 2.25 -18.77
CA ASP A 490 -5.44 3.47 -18.39
C ASP A 490 -6.80 3.57 -19.06
N ARG A 491 -6.94 3.16 -20.33
CA ARG A 491 -8.23 3.05 -21.02
C ARG A 491 -9.15 2.02 -20.35
N LEU A 492 -8.63 0.84 -19.99
CA LEU A 492 -9.39 -0.19 -19.27
C LEU A 492 -9.82 0.26 -17.86
N LEU A 493 -9.07 1.17 -17.25
CA LEU A 493 -9.39 1.75 -15.94
C LEU A 493 -10.23 3.01 -16.01
N ALA A 494 -10.29 3.69 -17.16
CA ALA A 494 -11.01 4.97 -17.33
C ALA A 494 -12.52 4.81 -17.11
N ASP A 495 -13.07 3.62 -17.30
CA ASP A 495 -14.46 3.27 -16.98
C ASP A 495 -14.74 3.26 -15.46
N THR A 496 -13.71 3.40 -14.62
CA THR A 496 -13.86 3.60 -13.18
C THR A 496 -13.57 5.05 -12.83
N ASN A 497 -14.54 5.94 -13.01
CA ASN A 497 -14.45 7.32 -12.55
C ASN A 497 -14.30 7.30 -11.01
N PRO A 498 -13.12 7.56 -10.45
CA PRO A 498 -12.94 7.41 -9.02
C PRO A 498 -13.60 8.61 -8.37
N VAL A 499 -14.76 8.38 -7.74
CA VAL A 499 -15.35 9.34 -6.82
C VAL A 499 -14.39 9.45 -5.63
N LEU A 500 -13.51 10.44 -5.63
CA LEU A 500 -12.67 10.80 -4.49
C LEU A 500 -13.33 11.93 -3.73
#